data_AF-A0A6B9ZET5-F1
#
_entry.id   AF-A0A6B9ZET5-F1
#
_cell.length_a   1.000
_cell.length_b   1.000
_cell.length_c   1.000
_cell.angle_alpha   90.00
_cell.angle_beta   90.00
_cell.angle_gamma   90.00
#
_symmetry.space_group_name_H-M   'P 1'
#
loop_
_entity.id
_entity.type
_entity.pdbx_description
1 polymer ?
#
loop_
_entity_poly.entity_id
_entity_poly.type
_entity_poly.pdbx_seq_one_letter_code
_entity_poly.pdbx_strand_id
1 'polypeptide(L)'
;MKSPLVLAMVSCFSALQLQAQESLENTFNKYGFTCEVVSDGFATSYIFRRSKLDRDEVIWLYQTTHTNGQYKAFVEFGIPKAQITFHKVEEVLGSPAHDPYGNPTIHSDCFQQMLDNNTGLNMKNYMLAVNTEEEKMYFISYLQQFYEACAKPFYQQYTTLEAVDCRLSDLKDKDARTLIGHSGDNSTIHRMLAIKALAGNPGARDYYEYLKKGLLKLKDKSVTYADMYDRLVKVAERLELNQPPLFPL
;
A
#
# COMPACT_ATOMS: atom_id res chain seq x y z
N MET A 1 33.08 42.74 18.49
CA MET A 1 31.85 42.63 17.67
C MET A 1 32.18 41.78 16.45
N LYS A 2 31.50 40.64 16.23
CA LYS A 2 31.77 39.76 15.08
C LYS A 2 31.17 40.37 13.81
N SER A 3 31.93 40.34 12.71
CA SER A 3 31.60 40.97 11.42
C SER A 3 30.25 40.48 10.87
N PRO A 4 29.40 41.37 10.30
CA PRO A 4 28.15 41.02 9.63
C PRO A 4 28.33 39.96 8.52
N LEU A 5 29.53 39.87 7.93
CA LEU A 5 29.86 38.88 6.91
C LEU A 5 29.89 37.44 7.44
N VAL A 6 30.26 37.26 8.71
CA VAL A 6 30.32 35.93 9.36
C VAL A 6 28.91 35.43 9.70
N LEU A 7 27.96 36.33 10.00
CA LEU A 7 26.55 35.97 10.16
C LEU A 7 25.87 35.60 8.83
N ALA A 8 26.20 36.31 7.74
CA ALA A 8 25.67 35.99 6.41
C ALA A 8 26.18 34.63 5.88
N MET A 9 27.43 34.26 6.18
CA MET A 9 27.97 32.96 5.78
C MET A 9 27.39 31.79 6.62
N VAL A 10 27.11 32.00 7.90
CA VAL A 10 26.44 30.99 8.74
C VAL A 10 24.97 30.82 8.35
N SER A 11 24.29 31.87 7.85
CA SER A 11 22.93 31.77 7.31
C SER A 11 22.87 31.11 5.93
N CYS A 12 23.88 31.29 5.08
CA CYS A 12 23.96 30.60 3.78
C CYS A 12 24.29 29.11 3.92
N PHE A 13 25.16 28.74 4.88
CA PHE A 13 25.44 27.32 5.17
C PHE A 13 24.25 26.59 5.79
N SER A 14 23.44 27.28 6.60
CA SER A 14 22.21 26.70 7.15
C SER A 14 21.07 26.64 6.12
N ALA A 15 20.98 27.59 5.18
CA ALA A 15 20.05 27.50 4.05
C ALA A 15 20.41 26.40 3.03
N LEU A 16 21.71 26.17 2.78
CA LEU A 16 22.20 25.05 1.97
C LEU A 16 22.09 23.71 2.71
N GLN A 17 22.19 23.67 4.04
CA GLN A 17 21.85 22.49 4.83
C GLN A 17 20.33 22.25 4.93
N LEU A 18 19.50 23.30 4.84
CA LEU A 18 18.05 23.18 4.67
C LEU A 18 17.66 22.64 3.29
N GLN A 19 18.43 22.96 2.24
CA GLN A 19 18.29 22.32 0.93
C GLN A 19 18.79 20.87 0.90
N ALA A 20 19.60 20.44 1.88
CA ALA A 20 19.93 19.02 2.10
C ALA A 20 18.84 18.26 2.89
N GLN A 21 17.72 18.92 3.23
CA GLN A 21 16.71 18.39 4.15
C GLN A 21 15.45 17.83 3.46
N GLU A 22 15.20 18.18 2.19
CA GLU A 22 14.13 17.59 1.38
C GLU A 22 14.71 16.62 0.35
N SER A 23 15.04 15.41 0.81
CA SER A 23 15.31 14.28 -0.08
C SER A 23 14.04 13.44 -0.24
N LEU A 24 14.00 12.61 -1.30
CA LEU A 24 12.85 11.74 -1.54
C LEU A 24 12.58 10.83 -0.33
N GLU A 25 13.64 10.29 0.26
CA GLU A 25 13.63 9.44 1.45
C GLU A 25 13.07 10.15 2.69
N ASN A 26 13.20 11.48 2.75
CA ASN A 26 12.75 12.27 3.89
C ASN A 26 11.38 12.91 3.68
N THR A 27 10.78 12.77 2.49
CA THR A 27 9.52 13.44 2.09
C THR A 27 8.39 13.26 3.10
N PHE A 28 8.31 12.09 3.74
CA PHE A 28 7.24 11.75 4.68
C PHE A 28 7.68 11.68 6.15
N ASN A 29 8.93 12.06 6.48
CA ASN A 29 9.44 12.01 7.86
C ASN A 29 8.61 12.87 8.82
N LYS A 30 8.15 14.05 8.36
CA LYS A 30 7.29 14.94 9.15
C LYS A 30 5.94 14.30 9.55
N TYR A 31 5.54 13.25 8.84
CA TYR A 31 4.35 12.46 9.14
C TYR A 31 4.66 11.18 9.92
N GLY A 32 5.90 10.99 10.37
CA GLY A 32 6.33 9.83 11.16
C GLY A 32 6.53 8.56 10.34
N PHE A 33 6.73 8.68 9.02
CA PHE A 33 7.19 7.56 8.20
C PHE A 33 8.70 7.45 8.25
N THR A 34 9.18 6.22 8.12
CA THR A 34 10.59 5.89 7.87
C THR A 34 10.71 5.33 6.46
N CYS A 35 11.76 5.68 5.72
CA CYS A 35 11.96 5.20 4.36
C CYS A 35 12.99 4.06 4.33
N GLU A 36 12.60 2.97 3.69
CA GLU A 36 13.47 1.88 3.27
C GLU A 36 13.65 1.96 1.76
N VAL A 37 14.90 1.93 1.29
CA VAL A 37 15.23 2.00 -0.14
C VAL A 37 15.82 0.68 -0.56
N VAL A 38 15.23 0.07 -1.59
CA VAL A 38 15.72 -1.17 -2.16
C VAL A 38 15.88 -1.01 -3.65
N SER A 39 17.03 -1.43 -4.18
CA SER A 39 17.34 -1.32 -5.60
C SER A 39 17.94 -2.62 -6.12
N ASP A 40 17.58 -2.98 -7.36
CA ASP A 40 18.17 -4.11 -8.10
C ASP A 40 19.11 -3.65 -9.23
N GLY A 41 19.43 -2.35 -9.28
CA GLY A 41 20.28 -1.74 -10.31
C GLY A 41 19.54 -1.23 -11.55
N PHE A 42 18.31 -1.69 -11.80
CA PHE A 42 17.43 -1.19 -12.87
C PHE A 42 16.26 -0.38 -12.31
N ALA A 43 15.77 -0.81 -11.16
CA ALA A 43 14.68 -0.20 -10.44
C ALA A 43 15.08 0.10 -9.00
N THR A 44 14.42 1.10 -8.42
CA THR A 44 14.52 1.49 -7.02
C THR A 44 13.12 1.61 -6.45
N SER A 45 12.86 0.94 -5.35
CA SER A 45 11.63 1.08 -4.56
C SER A 45 11.92 1.89 -3.32
N TYR A 46 11.15 2.97 -3.12
CA TYR A 46 11.11 3.74 -1.89
C TYR A 46 9.88 3.32 -1.11
N ILE A 47 10.10 2.73 0.06
CA ILE A 47 9.06 2.14 0.88
C ILE A 47 8.98 2.92 2.18
N PHE A 48 7.98 3.79 2.26
CA PHE A 48 7.77 4.61 3.44
C PHE A 48 6.81 3.88 4.37
N ARG A 49 7.28 3.51 5.56
CA ARG A 49 6.51 2.74 6.54
C ARG A 49 6.31 3.53 7.83
N ARG A 50 5.09 3.47 8.36
CA ARG A 50 4.73 3.91 9.70
C ARG A 50 3.91 2.82 10.37
N SER A 51 4.45 2.24 11.44
CA SER A 51 3.75 1.22 12.23
C SER A 51 2.83 1.85 13.27
N LYS A 52 1.64 1.28 13.39
CA LYS A 52 0.68 1.48 14.47
C LYS A 52 0.60 0.19 15.30
N LEU A 53 -0.21 0.21 16.36
CA LEU A 53 -0.32 -0.93 17.28
C LEU A 53 -0.81 -2.21 16.57
N ASP A 54 -1.70 -2.07 15.60
CA ASP A 54 -2.46 -3.16 14.98
C ASP A 54 -2.31 -3.25 13.45
N ARG A 55 -1.62 -2.26 12.86
CA ARG A 55 -1.45 -2.16 11.41
C ARG A 55 -0.17 -1.42 11.02
N ASP A 56 0.30 -1.70 9.83
CA ASP A 56 1.30 -0.89 9.14
C ASP A 56 0.65 -0.05 8.05
N GLU A 57 1.04 1.22 7.98
CA GLU A 57 0.69 2.14 6.91
C GLU A 57 1.92 2.31 6.02
N VAL A 58 1.76 2.00 4.73
CA VAL A 58 2.87 2.01 3.76
C VAL A 58 2.52 2.89 2.57
N ILE A 59 3.45 3.77 2.19
CA ILE A 59 3.44 4.43 0.89
C ILE A 59 4.55 3.79 0.08
N TRP A 60 4.19 3.20 -1.05
CA TRP A 60 5.13 2.59 -1.96
C TRP A 60 5.32 3.45 -3.20
N LEU A 61 6.57 3.76 -3.52
CA LEU A 61 6.94 4.51 -4.71
C LEU A 61 8.02 3.76 -5.47
N TYR A 62 7.75 3.51 -6.75
CA TYR A 62 8.66 2.87 -7.67
C TYR A 62 9.44 3.88 -8.48
N GLN A 63 10.65 3.52 -8.87
CA GLN A 63 11.50 4.28 -9.76
C GLN A 63 12.20 3.31 -10.72
N THR A 64 12.26 3.65 -12.00
CA THR A 64 13.04 2.94 -13.03
C THR A 64 14.10 3.87 -13.59
N THR A 65 15.30 3.35 -13.81
CA THR A 65 16.37 4.11 -14.45
C THR A 65 16.52 3.62 -15.87
N HIS A 66 16.28 4.50 -16.84
CA HIS A 66 16.43 4.19 -18.25
C HIS A 66 17.80 4.64 -18.73
N THR A 67 18.59 3.70 -19.23
CA THR A 67 19.85 3.99 -19.93
C THR A 67 19.66 3.64 -21.40
N ASN A 68 19.69 4.63 -22.29
CA ASN A 68 19.62 4.38 -23.72
C ASN A 68 20.86 4.98 -24.38
N GLY A 69 21.55 4.20 -25.22
CA GLY A 69 22.96 4.41 -25.64
C GLY A 69 23.31 5.74 -26.33
N GLN A 70 22.36 6.65 -26.52
CA GLN A 70 22.58 8.03 -27.03
C GLN A 70 21.99 9.14 -26.16
N TYR A 71 21.21 8.83 -25.11
CA TYR A 71 20.59 9.82 -24.21
C TYR A 71 21.17 9.72 -22.79
N LYS A 72 21.30 10.85 -22.09
CA LYS A 72 21.62 10.85 -20.65
C LYS A 72 20.58 10.01 -19.91
N ALA A 73 21.02 9.21 -18.95
CA ALA A 73 20.13 8.40 -18.13
C ALA A 73 19.00 9.26 -17.57
N PHE A 74 17.75 8.81 -17.72
CA PHE A 74 16.59 9.48 -17.13
C PHE A 74 15.89 8.56 -16.14
N VAL A 75 15.30 9.16 -15.11
CA VAL A 75 14.64 8.46 -14.02
C VAL A 75 13.14 8.56 -14.20
N GLU A 76 12.44 7.43 -14.20
CA GLU A 76 10.99 7.32 -14.33
C GLU A 76 10.35 6.83 -13.02
N PHE A 77 9.56 7.66 -12.33
CA PHE A 77 8.79 7.25 -11.15
C PHE A 77 7.49 6.54 -11.51
N GLY A 78 7.05 5.55 -10.73
CA GLY A 78 5.72 4.97 -10.85
C GLY A 78 4.67 5.78 -10.08
N ILE A 79 3.40 5.42 -10.28
CA ILE A 79 2.28 5.95 -9.48
C ILE A 79 2.49 5.54 -8.01
N PRO A 80 2.50 6.49 -7.05
CA PRO A 80 2.62 6.16 -5.64
C PRO A 80 1.36 5.43 -5.15
N LYS A 81 1.54 4.41 -4.31
CA LYS A 81 0.46 3.58 -3.78
C LYS A 81 0.40 3.67 -2.27
N ALA A 82 -0.81 3.85 -1.72
CA ALA A 82 -1.06 3.78 -0.28
C ALA A 82 -1.58 2.39 0.08
N GLN A 83 -1.03 1.78 1.12
CA GLN A 83 -1.29 0.41 1.53
C GLN A 83 -1.45 0.32 3.05
N ILE A 84 -2.34 -0.57 3.50
CA ILE A 84 -2.47 -0.92 4.92
C ILE A 84 -2.34 -2.43 5.06
N THR A 85 -1.53 -2.85 6.03
CA THR A 85 -1.40 -4.25 6.43
C THR A 85 -1.86 -4.40 7.87
N PHE A 86 -2.95 -5.13 8.09
CA PHE A 86 -3.43 -5.46 9.43
C PHE A 86 -2.74 -6.72 9.92
N HIS A 87 -2.01 -6.62 11.04
CA HIS A 87 -1.13 -7.69 11.52
C HIS A 87 -1.90 -9.00 11.78
N LYS A 88 -3.10 -8.90 12.37
CA LYS A 88 -3.97 -10.06 12.64
C LYS A 88 -4.45 -10.78 11.39
N VAL A 89 -4.70 -10.05 10.30
CA VAL A 89 -5.11 -10.66 9.03
C VAL A 89 -3.96 -11.47 8.47
N GLU A 90 -2.76 -10.90 8.41
CA GLU A 90 -1.59 -11.59 7.86
C GLU A 90 -1.13 -12.76 8.74
N GLU A 91 -1.28 -12.66 10.07
CA GLU A 91 -1.09 -13.78 11.00
C GLU A 91 -2.00 -14.97 10.66
N VAL A 92 -3.30 -14.70 10.47
CA VAL A 92 -4.27 -15.73 10.05
C VAL A 92 -3.90 -16.30 8.68
N LEU A 93 -3.45 -15.48 7.73
CA LEU A 93 -3.06 -15.94 6.39
C LEU A 93 -1.73 -16.69 6.35
N GLY A 94 -0.94 -16.66 7.44
CA GLY A 94 0.38 -17.28 7.53
C GLY A 94 1.42 -16.58 6.67
N SER A 95 1.17 -15.32 6.30
CA SER A 95 2.12 -14.47 5.61
C SER A 95 3.16 -13.98 6.63
N PRO A 96 4.44 -13.85 6.28
CA PRO A 96 5.38 -13.13 7.13
C PRO A 96 4.86 -11.71 7.33
N ALA A 97 4.72 -11.27 8.59
CA ALA A 97 4.12 -9.99 8.97
C ALA A 97 4.88 -8.74 8.45
N HIS A 98 5.97 -8.92 7.70
CA HIS A 98 6.94 -7.89 7.36
C HIS A 98 7.48 -7.99 5.93
N ASP A 99 6.67 -8.41 4.95
CA ASP A 99 7.07 -8.28 3.54
C ASP A 99 6.68 -6.88 3.00
N PRO A 100 7.61 -5.91 2.86
CA PRO A 100 7.37 -4.61 2.23
C PRO A 100 6.82 -4.68 0.81
N TYR A 101 7.13 -5.76 0.09
CA TYR A 101 6.62 -6.05 -1.25
C TYR A 101 5.37 -6.92 -1.21
N GLY A 102 5.05 -7.43 -0.03
CA GLY A 102 4.03 -8.42 0.21
C GLY A 102 2.64 -7.90 -0.04
N ASN A 103 1.72 -8.86 -0.16
CA ASN A 103 0.30 -8.62 -0.37
C ASN A 103 -0.30 -7.83 0.80
N PRO A 104 -0.52 -6.50 0.67
CA PRO A 104 -1.06 -5.72 1.77
C PRO A 104 -2.48 -6.19 2.07
N THR A 105 -2.99 -5.85 3.26
CA THR A 105 -4.38 -6.18 3.58
C THR A 105 -5.36 -5.43 2.70
N ILE A 106 -5.10 -4.13 2.50
CA ILE A 106 -5.77 -3.31 1.50
C ILE A 106 -4.78 -2.35 0.84
N HIS A 107 -5.08 -1.94 -0.40
CA HIS A 107 -4.34 -0.90 -1.09
C HIS A 107 -5.29 0.02 -1.83
N SER A 108 -4.85 1.24 -2.07
CA SER A 108 -5.61 2.21 -2.84
C SER A 108 -4.76 2.81 -3.92
N ASP A 109 -5.35 2.84 -5.12
CA ASP A 109 -4.90 3.69 -6.22
C ASP A 109 -5.40 5.13 -6.00
N CYS A 110 -5.09 5.71 -4.84
CA CYS A 110 -5.57 7.04 -4.47
C CYS A 110 -5.04 8.11 -5.44
N PHE A 111 -3.94 7.82 -6.14
CA PHE A 111 -3.33 8.78 -7.05
C PHE A 111 -4.20 8.98 -8.30
N GLN A 112 -4.74 7.90 -8.88
CA GLN A 112 -5.71 8.03 -9.98
C GLN A 112 -6.93 8.86 -9.54
N GLN A 113 -7.42 8.61 -8.32
CA GLN A 113 -8.54 9.39 -7.75
C GLN A 113 -8.17 10.87 -7.53
N MET A 114 -6.92 11.17 -7.15
CA MET A 114 -6.43 12.54 -7.03
C MET A 114 -6.37 13.24 -8.39
N LEU A 115 -5.87 12.54 -9.42
CA LEU A 115 -5.79 13.06 -10.78
C LEU A 115 -7.18 13.34 -11.36
N ASP A 116 -8.13 12.44 -11.14
CA ASP A 116 -9.49 12.55 -11.66
C ASP A 116 -10.30 13.67 -10.98
N ASN A 117 -10.07 13.90 -9.67
CA ASN A 117 -10.83 14.87 -8.88
C ASN A 117 -10.18 16.26 -8.77
N ASN A 118 -8.91 16.41 -9.14
CA ASN A 118 -8.14 17.62 -8.93
C ASN A 118 -7.61 18.18 -10.26
N THR A 119 -8.52 18.74 -11.06
CA THR A 119 -8.32 19.25 -12.43
C THR A 119 -7.31 20.40 -12.56
N GLY A 120 -6.81 20.94 -11.44
CA GLY A 120 -5.80 22.00 -11.40
C GLY A 120 -4.36 21.51 -11.29
N LEU A 121 -4.14 20.21 -11.05
CA LEU A 121 -2.79 19.64 -11.07
C LEU A 121 -2.34 19.51 -12.52
N ASN A 122 -1.55 20.48 -13.00
CA ASN A 122 -0.82 20.38 -14.25
C ASN A 122 0.33 19.37 -14.08
N MET A 123 -0.01 18.11 -13.84
CA MET A 123 0.90 17.00 -14.03
C MET A 123 1.08 16.86 -15.53
N LYS A 124 1.90 17.74 -16.12
CA LYS A 124 2.34 17.62 -17.52
C LYS A 124 2.70 16.16 -17.71
N ASN A 125 2.04 15.51 -18.67
CA ASN A 125 2.24 14.13 -19.09
C ASN A 125 3.61 13.60 -18.64
N TYR A 126 3.62 12.72 -17.64
CA TYR A 126 4.81 12.07 -17.11
C TYR A 126 5.84 12.96 -16.38
N MET A 127 5.48 13.53 -15.22
CA MET A 127 6.47 13.73 -14.14
C MET A 127 6.98 12.41 -13.53
N LEU A 128 6.87 11.33 -14.30
CA LEU A 128 7.63 10.13 -14.05
C LEU A 128 9.08 10.40 -14.44
N ALA A 129 9.34 11.05 -15.59
CA ALA A 129 10.69 11.38 -16.06
C ALA A 129 11.28 12.61 -15.35
N VAL A 130 11.97 12.41 -14.22
CA VAL A 130 12.65 13.47 -13.45
C VAL A 130 14.12 13.51 -13.85
N ASN A 131 14.55 14.61 -14.48
CA ASN A 131 15.87 14.75 -15.11
C ASN A 131 16.73 15.87 -14.52
N THR A 132 16.13 16.72 -13.69
CA THR A 132 16.76 17.87 -13.07
C THR A 132 16.42 17.97 -11.59
N GLU A 133 17.25 18.68 -10.82
CA GLU A 133 16.96 18.93 -9.40
C GLU A 133 15.67 19.73 -9.20
N GLU A 134 15.34 20.64 -10.13
CA GLU A 134 14.09 21.41 -10.08
C GLU A 134 12.86 20.50 -10.25
N GLU A 135 12.88 19.59 -11.24
CA GLU A 135 11.83 18.59 -11.43
C GLU A 135 11.71 17.65 -10.22
N LYS A 136 12.82 17.32 -9.56
CA LYS A 136 12.81 16.51 -8.34
C LYS A 136 12.13 17.24 -7.18
N MET A 137 12.39 18.53 -7.00
CA MET A 137 11.71 19.33 -5.96
C MET A 137 10.20 19.47 -6.24
N TYR A 138 9.81 19.62 -7.50
CA TYR A 138 8.39 19.56 -7.88
C TYR A 138 7.79 18.21 -7.53
N PHE A 139 8.47 17.11 -7.86
CA PHE A 139 8.01 15.75 -7.58
C PHE A 139 7.80 15.50 -6.08
N ILE A 140 8.75 15.93 -5.24
CA ILE A 140 8.62 15.86 -3.77
C ILE A 140 7.38 16.64 -3.31
N SER A 141 7.13 17.82 -3.88
CA SER A 141 5.92 18.61 -3.57
C SER A 141 4.63 17.89 -3.97
N TYR A 142 4.63 17.16 -5.10
CA TYR A 142 3.49 16.32 -5.50
C TYR A 142 3.26 15.16 -4.53
N LEU A 143 4.33 14.51 -4.06
CA LEU A 143 4.22 13.44 -3.08
C LEU A 143 3.62 13.93 -1.75
N GLN A 144 3.99 15.13 -1.30
CA GLN A 144 3.39 15.74 -0.11
C GLN A 144 1.89 16.02 -0.32
N GLN A 145 1.48 16.52 -1.49
CA GLN A 145 0.06 16.72 -1.81
C GLN A 145 -0.71 15.39 -1.91
N PHE A 146 -0.11 14.37 -2.53
CA PHE A 146 -0.65 13.01 -2.54
C PHE A 146 -0.89 12.49 -1.12
N TYR A 147 0.03 12.73 -0.19
CA TYR A 147 -0.19 12.33 1.19
C TYR A 147 -1.40 13.04 1.81
N GLU A 148 -1.45 14.37 1.74
CA GLU A 148 -2.51 15.14 2.42
C GLU A 148 -3.90 14.93 1.80
N ALA A 149 -3.99 14.92 0.47
CA ALA A 149 -5.26 14.82 -0.23
C ALA A 149 -5.78 13.38 -0.35
N CYS A 150 -4.90 12.38 -0.22
CA CYS A 150 -5.21 11.02 -0.66
C CYS A 150 -4.77 9.93 0.32
N ALA A 151 -3.47 9.80 0.62
CA ALA A 151 -3.01 8.70 1.48
C ALA A 151 -3.50 8.86 2.93
N LYS A 152 -3.46 10.08 3.47
CA LYS A 152 -3.90 10.36 4.85
C LYS A 152 -5.40 10.10 5.06
N PRO A 153 -6.33 10.61 4.22
CA PRO A 153 -7.74 10.22 4.30
C PRO A 153 -7.95 8.71 4.19
N PHE A 154 -7.22 8.03 3.31
CA PHE A 154 -7.27 6.57 3.19
C PHE A 154 -6.90 5.86 4.51
N TYR A 155 -5.78 6.23 5.14
CA TYR A 155 -5.39 5.67 6.44
C TYR A 155 -6.36 5.99 7.58
N GLN A 156 -7.01 7.15 7.52
CA GLN A 156 -8.01 7.55 8.51
C GLN A 156 -9.35 6.82 8.32
N GLN A 157 -9.71 6.50 7.07
CA GLN A 157 -10.93 5.76 6.75
C GLN A 157 -10.83 4.30 7.18
N TYR A 158 -9.68 3.66 6.97
CA TYR A 158 -9.48 2.23 7.23
C TYR A 158 -8.61 1.99 8.46
N THR A 159 -9.08 2.50 9.61
CA THR A 159 -8.40 2.32 10.89
C THR A 159 -8.66 0.97 11.53
N THR A 160 -9.79 0.33 11.23
CA THR A 160 -10.21 -0.96 11.81
C THR A 160 -10.70 -1.93 10.75
N LEU A 161 -10.73 -3.23 11.07
CA LEU A 161 -11.20 -4.26 10.15
C LEU A 161 -12.71 -4.15 9.86
N GLU A 162 -13.50 -3.64 10.80
CA GLU A 162 -14.92 -3.35 10.62
C GLU A 162 -15.13 -2.26 9.56
N ALA A 163 -14.32 -1.20 9.57
CA ALA A 163 -14.40 -0.16 8.55
C ALA A 163 -14.06 -0.72 7.15
N VAL A 164 -13.08 -1.63 7.07
CA VAL A 164 -12.75 -2.33 5.84
C VAL A 164 -13.90 -3.23 5.39
N ASP A 165 -14.44 -4.08 6.26
CA ASP A 165 -15.53 -5.00 5.92
C ASP A 165 -16.81 -4.29 5.48
N CYS A 166 -17.19 -3.21 6.17
CA CYS A 166 -18.30 -2.34 5.76
C CYS A 166 -18.09 -1.86 4.33
N ARG A 167 -16.90 -1.32 4.03
CA ARG A 167 -16.59 -0.84 2.68
C ARG A 167 -16.65 -1.96 1.65
N LEU A 168 -16.11 -3.13 1.95
CA LEU A 168 -16.12 -4.26 1.03
C LEU A 168 -17.53 -4.72 0.69
N SER A 169 -18.44 -4.62 1.65
CA SER A 169 -19.84 -4.99 1.48
C SER A 169 -20.61 -4.03 0.57
N ASP A 170 -20.14 -2.78 0.45
CA ASP A 170 -20.70 -1.76 -0.45
C ASP A 170 -20.15 -1.82 -1.88
N LEU A 171 -19.05 -2.56 -2.10
CA LEU A 171 -18.36 -2.63 -3.38
C LEU A 171 -18.84 -3.82 -4.22
N LYS A 172 -18.77 -3.67 -5.54
CA LYS A 172 -18.89 -4.82 -6.45
C LYS A 172 -17.66 -5.70 -6.33
N ASP A 173 -17.81 -7.00 -6.60
CA ASP A 173 -16.73 -8.00 -6.52
C ASP A 173 -15.41 -7.56 -7.17
N LYS A 174 -15.47 -6.93 -8.35
CA LYS A 174 -14.27 -6.45 -9.06
C LYS A 174 -13.53 -5.37 -8.27
N ASP A 175 -14.28 -4.44 -7.68
CA ASP A 175 -13.72 -3.29 -6.96
C ASP A 175 -13.24 -3.74 -5.58
N ALA A 176 -13.97 -4.65 -4.91
CA ALA A 176 -13.54 -5.28 -3.67
C ALA A 176 -12.23 -6.06 -3.84
N ARG A 177 -12.09 -6.81 -4.95
CA ARG A 177 -10.83 -7.50 -5.28
C ARG A 177 -9.70 -6.51 -5.51
N THR A 178 -9.98 -5.42 -6.22
CA THR A 178 -9.01 -4.35 -6.45
C THR A 178 -8.59 -3.68 -5.14
N LEU A 179 -9.45 -3.57 -4.14
CA LEU A 179 -9.11 -2.99 -2.83
C LEU A 179 -8.23 -3.92 -1.97
N ILE A 180 -8.41 -5.24 -2.05
CA ILE A 180 -7.78 -6.23 -1.15
C ILE A 180 -6.51 -6.86 -1.74
N GLY A 181 -6.35 -6.84 -3.05
CA GLY A 181 -5.19 -7.44 -3.70
C GLY A 181 -4.96 -6.88 -5.10
N HIS A 182 -3.78 -7.15 -5.65
CA HIS A 182 -3.52 -6.89 -7.06
C HIS A 182 -4.26 -7.94 -7.89
N SER A 183 -4.88 -7.50 -8.98
CA SER A 183 -5.67 -8.34 -9.88
C SER A 183 -4.93 -9.64 -10.24
N GLY A 184 -5.46 -10.78 -9.79
CA GLY A 184 -4.96 -12.11 -10.15
C GLY A 184 -4.37 -12.94 -9.00
N ASP A 185 -4.19 -12.38 -7.80
CA ASP A 185 -3.69 -13.17 -6.67
C ASP A 185 -4.80 -14.03 -6.03
N ASN A 186 -4.53 -15.34 -5.95
CA ASN A 186 -5.33 -16.35 -5.29
C ASN A 186 -5.54 -16.08 -3.79
N SER A 187 -4.72 -15.22 -3.17
CA SER A 187 -4.86 -14.83 -1.75
C SER A 187 -6.05 -13.90 -1.47
N THR A 188 -6.62 -13.26 -2.49
CA THR A 188 -7.67 -12.24 -2.33
C THR A 188 -8.91 -12.79 -1.62
N ILE A 189 -9.37 -13.99 -1.99
CA ILE A 189 -10.55 -14.61 -1.39
C ILE A 189 -10.33 -15.04 0.06
N HIS A 190 -9.11 -15.48 0.40
CA HIS A 190 -8.75 -15.88 1.76
C HIS A 190 -8.66 -14.66 2.67
N ARG A 191 -8.11 -13.56 2.14
CA ARG A 191 -8.02 -12.30 2.85
C ARG A 191 -9.38 -11.67 3.09
N MET A 192 -10.30 -11.72 2.11
CA MET A 192 -11.71 -11.34 2.30
C MET A 192 -12.36 -12.10 3.45
N LEU A 193 -12.14 -13.41 3.51
CA LEU A 193 -12.68 -14.24 4.59
C LEU A 193 -12.08 -13.83 5.95
N ALA A 194 -10.76 -13.66 6.03
CA ALA A 194 -10.08 -13.25 7.26
C ALA A 194 -10.57 -11.89 7.75
N ILE A 195 -10.71 -10.89 6.87
CA ILE A 195 -11.26 -9.58 7.20
C ILE A 195 -12.68 -9.73 7.76
N LYS A 196 -13.56 -10.44 7.05
CA LYS A 196 -14.95 -10.66 7.48
C LYS A 196 -15.04 -11.29 8.86
N ALA A 197 -14.31 -12.38 9.08
CA ALA A 197 -14.34 -13.11 10.34
C ALA A 197 -13.77 -12.27 11.50
N LEU A 198 -12.61 -11.63 11.29
CA LEU A 198 -11.95 -10.83 12.32
C LEU A 198 -12.69 -9.52 12.63
N ALA A 199 -13.47 -8.99 11.68
CA ALA A 199 -14.39 -7.87 11.90
C ALA A 199 -15.68 -8.28 12.64
N GLY A 200 -15.85 -9.57 12.98
CA GLY A 200 -17.05 -10.06 13.64
C GLY A 200 -18.30 -10.10 12.74
N ASN A 201 -18.13 -10.14 11.41
CA ASN A 201 -19.25 -10.20 10.48
C ASN A 201 -19.97 -11.56 10.60
N PRO A 202 -21.27 -11.61 10.94
CA PRO A 202 -22.00 -12.86 11.09
C PRO A 202 -22.08 -13.68 9.79
N GLY A 203 -21.98 -13.03 8.63
CA GLY A 203 -21.94 -13.67 7.32
C GLY A 203 -20.58 -14.28 6.95
N ALA A 204 -19.55 -14.19 7.79
CA ALA A 204 -18.24 -14.77 7.51
C ALA A 204 -18.30 -16.29 7.30
N ARG A 205 -19.15 -16.98 8.08
CA ARG A 205 -19.35 -18.43 7.97
C ARG A 205 -20.01 -18.81 6.65
N ASP A 206 -21.08 -18.12 6.29
CA ASP A 206 -21.81 -18.38 5.04
C ASP A 206 -20.90 -18.14 3.83
N TYR A 207 -20.06 -17.09 3.91
CA TYR A 207 -19.06 -16.81 2.90
C TYR A 207 -17.99 -17.92 2.79
N TYR A 208 -17.51 -18.44 3.92
CA TYR A 208 -16.60 -19.60 3.94
C TYR A 208 -17.22 -20.83 3.27
N GLU A 209 -18.46 -21.19 3.61
CA GLU A 209 -19.13 -22.37 3.04
C GLU A 209 -19.39 -22.20 1.54
N TYR A 210 -19.73 -20.99 1.11
CA TYR A 210 -19.83 -20.65 -0.32
C TYR A 210 -18.51 -20.90 -1.06
N LEU A 211 -17.40 -20.35 -0.55
CA LEU A 211 -16.06 -20.52 -1.15
C LEU A 211 -15.63 -21.99 -1.14
N LYS A 212 -15.83 -22.68 -0.01
CA LYS A 212 -15.48 -24.10 0.16
C LYS A 212 -16.19 -24.97 -0.86
N LYS A 213 -17.50 -24.79 -1.03
CA LYS A 213 -18.30 -25.53 -2.03
C LYS A 213 -17.86 -25.23 -3.46
N GLY A 214 -17.50 -23.99 -3.76
CA GLY A 214 -16.98 -23.58 -5.06
C GLY A 214 -15.65 -24.25 -5.38
N LEU A 215 -14.68 -24.13 -4.47
CA LEU A 215 -13.33 -24.67 -4.64
C LEU A 215 -13.31 -26.21 -4.60
N LEU A 216 -14.15 -26.85 -3.77
CA LEU A 216 -14.24 -28.32 -3.73
C LEU A 216 -14.61 -28.91 -5.09
N LYS A 217 -15.45 -28.23 -5.89
CA LYS A 217 -15.82 -28.65 -7.25
C LYS A 217 -14.69 -28.47 -8.28
N LEU A 218 -13.68 -27.68 -7.96
CA LEU A 218 -12.61 -27.26 -8.86
C LEU A 218 -11.25 -27.82 -8.46
N LYS A 219 -11.07 -28.28 -7.21
CA LYS A 219 -9.76 -28.70 -6.68
C LYS A 219 -9.08 -29.78 -7.51
N ASP A 220 -9.84 -30.71 -8.07
CA ASP A 220 -9.28 -31.81 -8.88
C ASP A 220 -8.98 -31.38 -10.33
N LYS A 221 -9.32 -30.13 -10.71
CA LYS A 221 -9.09 -29.60 -12.06
C LYS A 221 -7.72 -28.95 -12.24
N SER A 222 -7.10 -28.46 -11.16
CA SER A 222 -5.75 -27.89 -11.20
C SER A 222 -5.11 -27.83 -9.82
N VAL A 223 -3.78 -27.89 -9.79
CA VAL A 223 -2.97 -27.69 -8.57
C VAL A 223 -3.32 -26.35 -7.90
N THR A 224 -3.53 -25.30 -8.70
CA THR A 224 -3.92 -23.98 -8.20
C THR A 224 -5.21 -24.02 -7.37
N TYR A 225 -6.26 -24.71 -7.84
CA TYR A 225 -7.50 -24.80 -7.09
C TYR A 225 -7.39 -25.72 -5.86
N ALA A 226 -6.56 -26.76 -5.93
CA ALA A 226 -6.24 -27.57 -4.77
C ALA A 226 -5.56 -26.74 -3.67
N ASP A 227 -4.52 -25.96 -4.02
CA ASP A 227 -3.82 -25.09 -3.09
C ASP A 227 -4.75 -24.03 -2.49
N MET A 228 -5.62 -23.44 -3.31
CA MET A 228 -6.63 -22.49 -2.83
C MET A 228 -7.61 -23.13 -1.83
N TYR A 229 -8.04 -24.37 -2.09
CA TYR A 229 -8.92 -25.11 -1.19
C TYR A 229 -8.23 -25.41 0.14
N ASP A 230 -7.02 -25.96 0.10
CA ASP A 230 -6.26 -26.32 1.30
C ASP A 230 -5.93 -25.09 2.14
N ARG A 231 -5.58 -23.97 1.49
CA ARG A 231 -5.38 -22.69 2.19
C ARG A 231 -6.66 -22.18 2.82
N LEU A 232 -7.81 -22.32 2.15
CA LEU A 232 -9.11 -21.91 2.70
C LEU A 232 -9.43 -22.69 3.98
N VAL A 233 -9.20 -24.01 3.99
CA VAL A 233 -9.43 -24.84 5.18
C VAL A 233 -8.54 -24.40 6.34
N LYS A 234 -7.24 -24.19 6.11
CA LYS A 234 -6.30 -23.72 7.14
C LYS A 234 -6.66 -22.34 7.71
N VAL A 235 -7.09 -21.41 6.85
CA VAL A 235 -7.56 -20.09 7.29
C VAL A 235 -8.82 -20.22 8.14
N ALA A 236 -9.77 -21.05 7.72
CA ALA A 236 -10.99 -21.30 8.49
C ALA A 236 -10.74 -21.98 9.84
N GLU A 237 -9.74 -22.86 9.94
CA GLU A 237 -9.30 -23.44 11.22
C GLU A 237 -8.80 -22.37 12.18
N ARG A 238 -7.91 -21.48 11.70
CA ARG A 238 -7.36 -20.37 12.50
C ARG A 238 -8.42 -19.36 12.95
N LEU A 239 -9.49 -19.23 12.17
CA LEU A 239 -10.64 -18.36 12.45
C LEU A 239 -11.77 -19.09 13.20
N GLU A 240 -11.57 -20.37 13.55
CA GLU A 240 -12.57 -21.21 14.24
C GLU A 240 -13.92 -21.37 13.50
N LEU A 241 -13.94 -21.15 12.18
CA LEU A 241 -15.17 -21.20 11.37
C LEU A 241 -15.68 -22.63 11.09
N ASN A 242 -14.85 -23.64 11.36
CA ASN A 242 -15.18 -25.05 11.09
C ASN A 242 -16.13 -25.69 12.11
N GLN A 243 -16.35 -25.07 13.27
CA GLN A 243 -17.24 -25.61 14.30
C GLN A 243 -18.67 -25.12 14.08
N PRO A 244 -19.74 -25.94 14.21
CA PRO A 244 -21.13 -25.47 14.22
C PRO A 244 -21.32 -24.36 15.27
N PRO A 245 -22.24 -23.40 15.07
CA PRO A 245 -22.43 -22.34 16.06
C PRO A 245 -22.74 -23.00 17.40
N LEU A 246 -22.04 -22.58 18.46
CA LEU A 246 -22.17 -23.14 19.81
C LEU A 246 -23.61 -23.05 20.35
N PHE A 247 -24.46 -22.25 19.70
CA PHE A 247 -25.89 -22.16 19.96
C PHE A 247 -26.67 -22.09 18.63
N PRO A 248 -27.70 -22.93 18.42
CA PRO A 248 -28.69 -22.66 17.39
C PRO A 248 -29.47 -21.39 17.76
N LEU A 249 -29.68 -20.51 16.77
CA LEU A 249 -30.62 -19.38 16.84
C LEU A 249 -32.05 -19.89 17.05
#